data_AF-R7MK43-F1
#
_entry.id   AF-R7MK43-F1
#
_cell.length_a   1.000
_cell.length_b   1.000
_cell.length_c   1.000
_cell.angle_alpha   90.00
_cell.angle_beta   90.00
_cell.angle_gamma   90.00
#
_symmetry.space_group_name_H-M   'P 1'
#
loop_
_entity.id
_entity.type
_entity.pdbx_description
1 polymer ?
#
loop_
_entity_poly.entity_id
_entity_poly.type
_entity_poly.pdbx_seq_one_letter_code
_entity_poly.pdbx_strand_id
1 'polypeptide(L)' 'MKALIQRVKRASVTIENELYSKIGAGLLVFLGVEKTDSEENADKLVDKISKLRIFEDENEKMNNSIMDVSG' A
#
# COMPACT_ATOMS: atom_id res chain seq x y z
N MET A 1 4.26 -4.69 14.11
CA MET A 1 4.30 -3.83 12.92
C MET A 1 2.91 -3.88 12.37
N LYS A 2 2.32 -2.71 12.15
CA LYS A 2 0.95 -2.59 11.67
C LYS A 2 0.96 -1.65 10.47
N ALA A 3 0.08 -1.92 9.52
CA ALA A 3 -0.17 -1.02 8.41
C ALA A 3 -1.66 -0.72 8.33
N LEU A 4 -2.00 0.56 8.13
CA LEU A 4 -3.30 0.97 7.62
C LEU A 4 -3.12 1.26 6.13
N ILE A 5 -3.91 0.58 5.31
CA ILE A 5 -3.76 0.60 3.85
C ILE A 5 -5.00 1.26 3.27
N GLN A 6 -4.80 2.15 2.30
CA GLN A 6 -5.86 2.75 1.52
C GLN A 6 -5.64 2.47 0.04
N ARG A 7 -6.64 1.90 -0.62
CA ARG A 7 -6.71 1.85 -2.08
C ARG A 7 -7.01 3.25 -2.59
N VAL A 8 -6.12 3.79 -3.42
CA VAL A 8 -6.21 5.17 -3.89
C VAL A 8 -6.22 5.24 -5.41
N LYS A 9 -6.93 6.23 -5.95
CA LYS A 9 -6.77 6.64 -7.37
C LYS A 9 -5.54 7.53 -7.56
N ARG A 10 -5.09 8.19 -6.49
CA ARG A 10 -3.89 9.03 -6.39
C ARG A 10 -3.57 9.31 -4.92
N ALA A 11 -2.30 9.50 -4.59
CA ALA A 11 -1.86 10.02 -3.29
C ALA A 11 -0.57 10.83 -3.46
N SER A 12 -0.28 11.72 -2.51
CA SER A 12 0.92 12.56 -2.52
C SER A 12 1.36 12.97 -1.12
N VAL A 13 2.64 13.28 -0.98
CA VAL A 13 3.25 13.86 0.21
C VAL A 13 3.81 15.24 -0.15
N THR A 14 3.51 16.22 0.68
CA THR A 14 3.94 17.62 0.54
C THR A 14 4.65 18.05 1.82
N ILE A 15 5.80 18.70 1.69
CA ILE A 15 6.61 19.23 2.79
C ILE A 15 6.77 20.72 2.56
N GLU A 16 6.43 21.57 3.53
CA GLU A 16 6.53 23.03 3.39
C GLU A 16 5.83 23.60 2.13
N ASN A 17 4.68 23.02 1.76
CA ASN A 17 3.92 23.31 0.53
C ASN A 17 4.59 22.90 -0.79
N GLU A 18 5.75 22.25 -0.76
CA GLU A 18 6.39 21.67 -1.94
C GLU A 18 6.03 20.20 -2.10
N LEU A 19 5.63 19.82 -3.31
CA LEU A 19 5.34 18.42 -3.63
C LEU A 19 6.63 17.61 -3.53
N TYR A 20 6.68 16.69 -2.56
CA TYR A 20 7.82 15.81 -2.36
C TYR A 20 7.72 14.54 -3.20
N SER A 21 6.55 13.88 -3.16
CA SER A 21 6.32 12.64 -3.90
C SER A 21 4.82 12.45 -4.19
N LYS A 22 4.51 11.69 -5.26
CA LYS A 22 3.15 11.31 -5.63
C LYS A 22 3.12 9.95 -6.30
N ILE A 23 1.97 9.29 -6.20
CA ILE A 23 1.64 8.06 -6.90
C ILE A 23 0.31 8.20 -7.65
N GLY A 24 0.13 7.37 -8.68
CA GLY A 24 -1.14 7.19 -9.38
C GLY A 24 -2.10 6.26 -8.63
N ALA A 25 -2.83 5.45 -9.38
CA ALA A 25 -3.64 4.38 -8.78
C ALA A 25 -2.73 3.36 -8.11
N GLY A 26 -3.04 2.98 -6.87
CA GLY A 26 -2.19 2.09 -6.08
C GLY A 26 -2.58 2.06 -4.60
N LEU A 27 -1.58 1.89 -3.72
CA LEU A 27 -1.77 1.84 -2.28
C LEU A 27 -1.06 2.99 -1.56
N LEU A 28 -1.78 3.67 -0.68
CA LEU A 28 -1.18 4.49 0.37
C LEU A 28 -1.07 3.64 1.65
N VAL A 29 0.14 3.52 2.19
CA VAL A 29 0.43 2.69 3.35
C VAL A 29 0.92 3.56 4.51
N PHE A 30 0.10 3.65 5.57
CA PHE A 30 0.53 4.22 6.84
C PHE A 30 1.15 3.12 7.70
N LEU A 31 2.47 3.18 7.88
CA LEU A 31 3.24 2.17 8.59
C LEU A 31 3.48 2.57 10.05
N GLY A 32 3.10 1.69 10.98
CA GLY A 32 3.40 1.81 12.41
C GLY A 32 4.38 0.72 12.84
N VAL A 33 5.52 1.15 13.40
CA VAL A 33 6.57 0.27 13.93
C VAL A 33 6.56 0.31 15.46
N GLU A 34 6.52 -0.85 16.10
CA GLU A 34 6.51 -1.03 17.55
C GLU A 34 7.88 -1.55 18.05
N LYS A 35 8.20 -1.37 19.34
CA LYS A 35 9.51 -1.69 19.92
C LYS A 35 9.95 -3.15 19.76
N THR A 36 9.00 -4.07 19.65
CA THR A 36 9.24 -5.52 19.54
C THR A 36 9.22 -6.00 18.08
N ASP A 37 9.16 -5.08 17.12
CA ASP A 37 9.21 -5.46 15.71
C ASP A 37 10.61 -5.86 15.27
N SER A 38 10.62 -6.81 14.35
CA SER A 38 11.81 -7.33 13.70
C SER A 38 11.66 -7.26 12.19
N GLU A 39 12.74 -7.54 11.46
CA GLU A 39 12.71 -7.68 9.99
C GLU A 39 11.72 -8.76 9.54
N GLU A 40 11.58 -9.86 10.29
CA GLU A 40 10.60 -10.90 9.99
C GLU A 40 9.15 -10.37 10.01
N ASN A 41 8.87 -9.39 10.88
CA ASN A 41 7.56 -8.73 10.93
C ASN A 41 7.33 -7.89 9.66
N ALA A 42 8.39 -7.24 9.15
CA ALA A 42 8.35 -6.45 7.93
C ALA A 42 8.13 -7.34 6.70
N ASP A 43 8.86 -8.45 6.59
CA ASP A 43 8.74 -9.41 5.50
C ASP A 43 7.32 -10.00 5.43
N LYS A 44 6.79 -10.43 6.58
CA LYS A 44 5.41 -10.93 6.68
C LYS A 44 4.38 -9.87 6.29
N LEU A 45 4.63 -8.61 6.62
CA LEU A 45 3.72 -7.52 6.30
C LEU A 45 3.77 -7.19 4.80
N VAL A 46 4.96 -7.08 4.21
CA VAL A 46 5.14 -6.87 2.77
C VAL A 46 4.51 -7.99 1.95
N ASP A 47 4.69 -9.25 2.35
CA ASP A 47 4.09 -10.40 1.68
C ASP A 47 2.55 -10.32 1.68
N LYS A 48 1.97 -9.94 2.82
CA LYS A 48 0.51 -9.75 2.94
C LYS A 48 0.00 -8.60 2.09
N ILE A 49 0.68 -7.45 2.11
CA ILE A 49 0.24 -6.24 1.41
C ILE A 49 0.35 -6.43 -0.10
N SER A 50 1.48 -6.96 -0.57
CA SER A 50 1.74 -7.15 -2.02
C SER A 50 0.76 -8.10 -2.68
N LYS A 51 0.23 -9.09 -1.93
CA LYS A 51 -0.73 -10.09 -2.41
C LYS A 51 -2.20 -9.78 -2.07
N LEU A 52 -2.47 -8.66 -1.38
CA LEU A 52 -3.82 -8.34 -0.93
C LEU A 52 -4.75 -8.04 -2.12
N ARG A 53 -5.79 -8.86 -2.30
CA ARG A 53 -6.73 -8.76 -3.42
C ARG A 53 -7.82 -7.73 -3.15
N ILE A 54 -7.50 -6.46 -3.37
CA ILE A 54 -8.41 -5.32 -3.15
C ILE A 54 -8.56 -4.43 -4.39
N PHE A 55 -8.01 -4.83 -5.53
CA PHE A 55 -8.21 -4.18 -6.82
C PHE A 55 -9.23 -4.94 -7.66
N GLU A 56 -9.96 -4.18 -8.47
CA GLU A 56 -10.97 -4.72 -9.38
C GLU A 56 -10.31 -5.47 -10.55
N ASP A 57 -10.97 -6.53 -11.00
CA ASP A 57 -10.73 -7.20 -12.27
C ASP A 57 -11.63 -6.63 -13.38
N GLU A 58 -11.57 -7.23 -14.57
CA GLU A 58 -12.40 -6.86 -15.71
C GLU A 58 -13.92 -7.04 -15.48
N ASN A 59 -14.32 -7.72 -14.42
CA ASN A 59 -15.70 -7.94 -14.02
C ASN A 59 -16.11 -7.10 -12.79
N GLU A 60 -15.32 -6.08 -12.45
CA GLU A 60 -15.53 -5.18 -11.30
C GLU A 60 -15.52 -5.90 -9.94
N LYS A 61 -14.86 -7.07 -9.87
CA LYS A 61 -14.73 -7.86 -8.63
C LYS A 61 -13.35 -7.67 -8.02
N MET A 62 -13.29 -7.67 -6.70
CA MET A 62 -12.04 -7.49 -5.94
C MET A 62 -11.18 -8.76 -5.95
N ASN A 63 -10.46 -8.98 -7.05
CA ASN A 63 -9.67 -10.20 -7.28
C ASN A 63 -8.18 -9.93 -7.50
N ASN A 64 -7.81 -8.70 -7.82
CA ASN A 64 -6.44 -8.33 -8.17
C ASN A 64 -5.68 -7.74 -6.98
N SER A 65 -4.41 -8.08 -6.88
CA SER A 65 -3.45 -7.48 -5.96
C SER A 65 -2.77 -6.25 -6.57
N ILE A 66 -1.98 -5.53 -5.77
CA ILE A 66 -1.18 -4.39 -6.27
C ILE A 66 -0.20 -4.83 -7.37
N MET A 67 0.34 -6.04 -7.26
CA MET A 67 1.23 -6.62 -8.26
C MET A 67 0.52 -6.87 -9.60
N ASP A 68 -0.75 -7.31 -9.55
CA ASP A 68 -1.52 -7.62 -10.76
C ASP A 68 -1.90 -6.36 -11.55
N VAL A 69 -2.10 -5.23 -10.85
CA VAL A 69 -2.47 -3.96 -11.47
C VAL A 69 -1.27 -3.04 -11.78
N SER A 70 -0.04 -3.48 -11.53
CA SER A 70 1.19 -2.71 -11.75
C SER A 70 1.15 -1.31 -11.11
N GLY A 71 0.61 -1.22 -9.89
CA GLY A 71 0.44 0.04 -9.15
C GLY A 71 1.50 0.32 -8.09
#